data_AF-A0A9D7SUU2-F1
#
_entry.id   AF-A0A9D7SUU2-F1
#
_cell.length_a   1.000
_cell.length_b   1.000
_cell.length_c   1.000
_cell.angle_alpha   90.00
_cell.angle_beta   90.00
_cell.angle_gamma   90.00
#
_symmetry.space_group_name_H-M   'P 1'
#
loop_
_entity.id
_entity.type
_entity.pdbx_description
1 polymer ?
#
loop_
_entity_poly.entity_id
_entity_poly.type
_entity_poly.pdbx_seq_one_letter_code
_entity_poly.pdbx_strand_id
1 'polypeptide(L)' 'MQTIANTKFKYWQEDEYWLGYLEEFPDCMTQGTSLEDLKVNLADLYKELSGGTI' A
#
# COMPACT_ATOMS: atom_id res chain seq x y z
N MET A 1 20.76 -6.61 -3.14
CA MET A 1 19.94 -6.21 -1.98
C MET A 1 19.12 -5.02 -2.44
N GLN A 2 17.82 -5.21 -2.73
CA GLN A 2 16.97 -4.09 -3.12
C GLN A 2 16.80 -3.21 -1.87
N THR A 3 17.25 -1.96 -1.94
CA THR A 3 17.07 -0.98 -0.88
C THR A 3 15.59 -0.77 -0.65
N ILE A 4 15.16 -0.88 0.61
CA ILE A 4 13.77 -0.66 1.04
C ILE A 4 13.32 0.67 0.45
N ALA A 5 12.40 0.62 -0.51
CA ALA A 5 11.78 1.80 -1.05
C ALA A 5 11.14 2.54 0.13
N ASN A 6 11.61 3.76 0.40
CA ASN A 6 11.08 4.62 1.45
C ASN A 6 9.77 5.27 0.98
N THR A 7 8.85 4.44 0.47
CA THR A 7 7.57 4.86 -0.10
C THR A 7 6.65 5.25 1.04
N LYS A 8 6.16 6.48 0.97
CA LYS A 8 5.20 7.01 1.92
C LYS A 8 3.80 6.54 1.54
N PHE A 9 2.97 6.31 2.53
CA PHE A 9 1.56 5.96 2.33
C PHE A 9 0.69 6.79 3.27
N LYS A 10 -0.53 7.08 2.81
CA LYS A 10 -1.58 7.67 3.64
C LYS A 10 -2.58 6.60 3.99
N TYR A 11 -3.11 6.69 5.20
CA TYR A 11 -4.08 5.74 5.70
C TYR A 11 -5.06 6.41 6.65
N TRP A 12 -6.25 5.83 6.74
CA TRP A 12 -7.29 6.17 7.69
C TRP A 12 -8.09 4.92 8.02
N GLN A 13 -8.85 4.98 9.12
CA GLN A 13 -9.78 3.92 9.47
C GLN A 13 -11.20 4.37 9.09
N GLU A 14 -11.95 3.47 8.44
CA GLU A 14 -13.37 3.62 8.15
C GLU A 14 -14.06 2.33 8.58
N ASP A 15 -15.02 2.45 9.49
CA ASP A 15 -15.65 1.31 10.18
C ASP A 15 -14.62 0.33 10.77
N GLU A 16 -14.71 -0.95 10.41
CA GLU A 16 -13.82 -2.03 10.84
C GLU A 16 -12.57 -2.19 9.93
N TYR A 17 -12.43 -1.34 8.91
CA TYR A 17 -11.38 -1.46 7.91
C TYR A 17 -10.35 -0.32 7.99
N TRP A 18 -9.12 -0.66 7.67
CA TRP A 18 -8.04 0.28 7.42
C TRP A 18 -7.89 0.48 5.92
N LEU A 19 -8.03 1.70 5.45
CA LEU A 19 -7.85 2.06 4.04
C LEU A 19 -6.59 2.89 3.87
N GLY A 20 -5.99 2.79 2.70
CA GLY A 20 -4.83 3.61 2.38
C GLY A 20 -4.33 3.45 0.96
N TYR A 21 -3.40 4.31 0.59
CA TYR A 21 -2.77 4.34 -0.71
C TYR A 21 -1.32 4.81 -0.61
N LEU A 22 -0.52 4.48 -1.60
CA LEU A 22 0.88 4.93 -1.73
C LEU A 22 0.89 6.36 -2.27
N GLU A 23 1.67 7.29 -1.69
CA GLU A 23 1.67 8.69 -2.15
C GLU A 23 2.08 8.85 -3.62
N GLU A 24 2.90 7.92 -4.13
CA GLU A 24 3.32 7.85 -5.53
C GLU A 24 2.21 7.36 -6.47
N PHE A 25 1.21 6.65 -5.93
CA PHE A 25 0.08 6.06 -6.66
C PHE A 25 -1.24 6.39 -5.93
N PRO A 26 -1.65 7.66 -5.89
CA PRO A 26 -2.79 8.11 -5.09
C PRO A 26 -4.14 7.53 -5.56
N ASP A 27 -4.23 7.14 -6.84
CA ASP A 27 -5.42 6.52 -7.42
C ASP A 27 -5.53 5.02 -7.08
N CYS A 28 -4.46 4.41 -6.55
CA CYS A 28 -4.40 2.99 -6.22
C CYS A 28 -4.58 2.80 -4.71
N MET A 29 -5.85 2.76 -4.30
CA MET A 29 -6.24 2.48 -2.92
C MET A 29 -6.33 0.98 -2.66
N THR A 30 -5.98 0.59 -1.43
CA THR A 30 -6.23 -0.75 -0.90
C THR A 30 -6.74 -0.65 0.53
N GLN A 31 -7.17 -1.79 1.07
CA GLN A 31 -7.75 -1.90 2.40
C GLN A 31 -7.19 -3.10 3.15
N GLY A 32 -7.37 -3.13 4.47
CA GLY A 32 -7.08 -4.29 5.30
C GLY A 32 -7.94 -4.32 6.56
N THR A 33 -8.05 -5.49 7.17
CA THR A 33 -8.78 -5.70 8.44
C THR A 33 -8.01 -5.21 9.67
N SER A 34 -6.73 -4.91 9.50
CA SER A 34 -5.85 -4.30 10.49
C SER A 34 -4.84 -3.41 9.78
N LEU A 35 -4.15 -2.53 10.54
CA LEU A 35 -3.11 -1.70 9.97
C LEU A 35 -1.93 -2.52 9.40
N GLU A 36 -1.65 -3.69 9.97
CA GLU A 36 -0.62 -4.60 9.45
C GLU A 36 -1.05 -5.24 8.13
N ASP A 37 -2.30 -5.69 8.03
CA ASP A 37 -2.91 -6.22 6.80
C ASP A 37 -2.90 -5.18 5.67
N LEU A 38 -3.28 -3.93 5.98
CA LEU A 38 -3.19 -2.81 5.03
C LEU A 38 -1.75 -2.62 4.52
N LYS A 39 -0.74 -2.68 5.41
CA LYS A 39 0.67 -2.53 5.01
C LYS A 39 1.15 -3.66 4.10
N VAL A 40 0.70 -4.89 4.34
CA VAL A 40 1.00 -6.03 3.46
C VAL A 40 0.43 -5.78 2.07
N ASN A 41 -0.84 -5.37 1.99
CA ASN A 41 -1.51 -5.09 0.72
C ASN A 41 -0.86 -3.90 -0.02
N LEU A 42 -0.46 -2.85 0.69
CA LEU A 42 0.28 -1.72 0.11
C LEU A 42 1.67 -2.14 -0.41
N ALA A 43 2.36 -3.04 0.28
CA ALA A 43 3.67 -3.54 -0.15
C ALA A 43 3.57 -4.43 -1.40
N ASP A 44 2.51 -5.22 -1.50
CA ASP A 44 2.22 -6.03 -2.69
C ASP A 44 1.87 -5.13 -3.89
N LEU A 45 0.95 -4.19 -3.68
CA LEU A 45 0.57 -3.18 -4.66
C LEU A 45 1.78 -2.39 -5.17
N TYR A 46 2.70 -2.00 -4.27
CA TYR A 46 3.93 -1.32 -4.69
C TYR A 46 4.78 -2.21 -5.59
N LYS A 47 4.94 -3.50 -5.30
CA LYS A 47 5.71 -4.41 -6.15
C LYS A 47 5.07 -4.59 -7.53
N GLU A 48 3.75 -4.68 -7.60
CA GLU A 48 3.03 -4.78 -8.88
C GLU A 48 3.23 -3.52 -9.73
N LEU A 49 3.05 -2.34 -9.13
CA LEU A 49 3.12 -1.05 -9.84
C LEU A 49 4.57 -0.64 -10.17
N SER A 50 5.51 -0.88 -9.26
CA SER A 50 6.94 -0.51 -9.45
C SER A 50 7.72 -1.56 -10.24
N GLY A 51 7.27 -2.81 -10.22
CA GLY A 51 7.96 -3.96 -10.80
C GLY A 51 7.50 -4.32 -12.21
N GLY A 52 6.47 -3.65 -12.74
CA GLY A 52 5.93 -3.74 -14.10
C GLY A 52 6.57 -4.82 -14.99
N THR A 53 6.30 -6.09 -14.69
CA THR A 53 6.64 -7.20 -15.58
C THR A 53 5.32 -7.80 -16.01
N ILE A 54 4.73 -7.17 -17.03
CA ILE A 54 3.73 -7.82 -17.90
C ILE A 54 4.41 -8.86 -18.79
#